data_AF-A0A4R4SSB3-F1
#
_entry.id   AF-A0A4R4SSB3-F1
#
_cell.length_a   1.000
_cell.length_b   1.000
_cell.length_c   1.000
_cell.angle_alpha   90.00
_cell.angle_beta   90.00
_cell.angle_gamma   90.00
#
_symmetry.space_group_name_H-M   'P 1'
#
loop_
_entity.id
_entity.type
_entity.pdbx_description
1 polymer ?
#
loop_
_entity_poly.entity_id
_entity_poly.type
_entity_poly.pdbx_seq_one_letter_code
_entity_poly.pdbx_strand_id
1 'polypeptide(L)'
;MEPLLLSENGAVLSPHQAGTRLFESGTFHGTFRPSTAMPQWAPLPWNRLTPELWSLLLTGGTSVFRDESMLTSDSLRRMIADGDDSVWMTGSHFGMLVDEDLEAFVELRQVLTGGERLSDHPTYPEGRE
;
A
#
# COMPACT_ATOMS: atom_id res chain seq x y z
N MET A 1 -13.28 -18.82 39.89
CA MET A 1 -14.12 -18.27 38.82
C MET A 1 -13.16 -17.60 37.86
N GLU A 2 -12.81 -18.31 36.79
CA GLU A 2 -11.81 -17.89 35.81
C GLU A 2 -12.25 -16.60 35.08
N PRO A 3 -11.32 -15.71 34.72
CA PRO A 3 -11.63 -14.55 33.91
C PRO A 3 -12.03 -14.98 32.50
N LEU A 4 -13.20 -14.50 32.06
CA LEU A 4 -13.65 -14.55 30.68
C LEU A 4 -12.55 -13.97 29.77
N LEU A 5 -11.93 -14.83 28.98
CA LEU A 5 -11.18 -14.47 27.79
C LEU A 5 -12.10 -13.63 26.88
N LEU A 6 -11.89 -12.31 26.84
CA LEU A 6 -12.39 -11.48 25.76
C LEU A 6 -11.67 -11.89 24.47
N SER A 7 -12.21 -12.86 23.75
CA SER A 7 -11.96 -12.98 22.31
C SER A 7 -12.94 -12.03 21.61
N GLU A 8 -12.74 -10.72 21.70
CA GLU A 8 -13.71 -9.78 21.15
C GLU A 8 -13.13 -8.99 19.98
N ASN A 9 -13.71 -9.25 18.81
CA ASN A 9 -13.46 -8.52 17.57
C ASN A 9 -13.65 -7.02 17.81
N GLY A 10 -12.57 -6.24 17.83
CA GLY A 10 -12.62 -4.79 17.99
C GLY A 10 -13.08 -4.11 16.71
N ALA A 11 -14.34 -3.65 16.65
CA ALA A 11 -14.82 -2.82 15.56
C ALA A 11 -14.38 -1.35 15.77
N VAL A 12 -13.88 -0.70 14.72
CA VAL A 12 -13.49 0.71 14.74
C VAL A 12 -14.50 1.53 13.94
N LEU A 13 -15.28 2.39 14.61
CA LEU A 13 -16.17 3.33 13.97
C LEU A 13 -15.41 4.61 13.58
N SER A 14 -15.39 4.93 12.28
CA SER A 14 -14.72 6.13 11.76
C SER A 14 -15.73 7.07 11.07
N PRO A 15 -15.79 8.37 11.44
CA PRO A 15 -16.63 9.32 10.73
C PRO A 15 -16.07 9.63 9.34
N HIS A 16 -16.89 10.14 8.40
CA HIS A 16 -16.44 10.56 7.07
C HIS A 16 -15.21 11.48 7.10
N GLN A 17 -15.21 12.46 8.02
CA GLN A 17 -14.09 13.40 8.17
C GLN A 17 -12.76 12.71 8.48
N ALA A 18 -12.77 11.52 9.11
CA ALA A 18 -11.55 10.78 9.37
C ALA A 18 -10.87 10.28 8.09
N GLY A 19 -11.64 9.96 7.06
CA GLY A 19 -11.12 9.61 5.73
C GLY A 19 -10.78 10.83 4.89
N THR A 20 -11.69 11.80 4.78
CA THR A 20 -11.50 12.94 3.85
C THR A 20 -10.33 13.84 4.25
N ARG A 21 -10.12 14.06 5.55
CA ARG A 21 -9.04 14.94 6.04
C ARG A 21 -7.64 14.43 5.68
N LEU A 22 -7.49 13.12 5.44
CA LEU A 22 -6.20 12.54 5.07
C LEU A 22 -5.71 13.12 3.74
N PHE A 23 -6.62 13.43 2.82
CA PHE A 23 -6.27 13.90 1.48
C PHE A 23 -6.48 15.41 1.31
N GLU A 24 -6.62 16.14 2.41
CA GLU A 24 -6.35 17.57 2.43
C GLU A 24 -4.85 17.81 2.15
N SER A 25 -4.49 19.01 1.69
CA SER A 25 -3.11 19.29 1.29
C SER A 25 -2.15 19.13 2.47
N GLY A 26 -1.25 18.15 2.37
CA GLY A 26 -0.14 17.94 3.32
C GLY A 26 -0.46 17.05 4.54
N THR A 27 -1.65 16.45 4.64
CA THR A 27 -2.03 15.62 5.80
C THR A 27 -1.71 14.14 5.67
N PHE A 28 -1.62 13.60 4.45
CA PHE A 28 -1.19 12.23 4.20
C PHE A 28 0.02 12.22 3.28
N HIS A 29 1.04 11.47 3.68
CA HIS A 29 2.26 11.34 2.90
C HIS A 29 2.00 10.56 1.62
N GLY A 30 2.22 11.22 0.49
CA GLY A 30 2.07 10.66 -0.84
C GLY A 30 1.67 11.73 -1.86
N THR A 31 1.78 11.37 -3.12
CA THR A 31 1.41 12.17 -4.28
C THR A 31 0.15 11.56 -4.87
N PHE A 32 -0.99 12.21 -4.62
CA PHE A 32 -2.29 11.84 -5.18
C PHE A 32 -2.76 12.96 -6.08
N ARG A 33 -2.82 12.67 -7.38
CA ARG A 33 -3.13 13.61 -8.45
C ARG A 33 -4.11 12.96 -9.42
N PRO A 34 -4.77 13.73 -10.30
CA PRO A 34 -5.64 13.15 -11.33
C PRO A 34 -4.97 12.11 -12.24
N SER A 35 -3.63 12.14 -12.37
CA SER A 35 -2.87 11.16 -13.15
C SER A 35 -2.44 9.93 -12.36
N THR A 36 -2.64 9.89 -11.04
CA THR A 36 -2.19 8.79 -10.19
C THR A 36 -3.08 7.57 -10.42
N ALA A 37 -2.46 6.41 -10.61
CA ALA A 37 -3.14 5.13 -10.75
C ALA A 37 -2.50 4.10 -9.81
N MET A 38 -3.33 3.42 -9.01
CA MET A 38 -2.87 2.47 -7.99
C MET A 38 -3.85 1.30 -7.88
N PRO A 39 -3.37 0.06 -7.65
CA PRO A 39 -4.22 -1.08 -7.48
C PRO A 39 -4.97 -1.06 -6.15
N GLN A 40 -6.19 -1.60 -6.18
CA GLN A 40 -7.01 -1.91 -5.02
C GLN A 40 -6.86 -3.40 -4.69
N TRP A 41 -5.99 -3.71 -3.73
CA TRP A 41 -5.74 -5.07 -3.23
C TRP A 41 -6.13 -5.28 -1.78
N ALA A 42 -6.31 -4.20 -1.03
CA ALA A 42 -6.77 -4.25 0.35
C ALA A 42 -8.09 -5.02 0.44
N PRO A 43 -8.19 -6.00 1.36
CA PRO A 43 -9.50 -6.48 1.77
C PRO A 43 -10.36 -5.28 2.22
N LEU A 44 -11.63 -5.26 1.83
CA LEU A 44 -12.56 -4.18 2.17
C LEU A 44 -12.59 -3.77 3.66
N PRO A 45 -12.52 -4.68 4.65
CA PRO A 45 -12.55 -4.27 6.05
C PRO A 45 -11.21 -3.68 6.54
N TRP A 46 -10.16 -3.72 5.72
CA TRP A 46 -8.84 -3.27 6.10
C TRP A 46 -8.65 -1.78 5.77
N ASN A 47 -8.07 -1.02 6.69
CA ASN A 47 -7.90 0.44 6.55
C ASN A 47 -6.94 0.85 5.42
N ARG A 48 -6.17 -0.10 4.86
CA ARG A 48 -5.41 0.08 3.61
C ARG A 48 -6.31 0.45 2.42
N LEU A 49 -7.59 0.07 2.44
CA LEU A 49 -8.54 0.50 1.41
C LEU A 49 -8.57 2.03 1.27
N THR A 50 -8.27 2.77 2.34
CA THR A 50 -8.30 4.23 2.33
C THR A 50 -7.32 4.85 1.33
N PRO A 51 -6.00 4.59 1.38
CA PRO A 51 -5.11 5.04 0.32
C PRO A 51 -5.45 4.40 -1.04
N GLU A 52 -5.79 3.12 -1.12
CA GLU A 52 -5.98 2.43 -2.41
C GLU A 52 -7.25 2.80 -3.19
N LEU A 53 -8.29 3.28 -2.50
CA LEU A 53 -9.57 3.64 -3.12
C LEU A 53 -9.88 5.12 -2.92
N TRP A 54 -9.96 5.55 -1.66
CA TRP A 54 -10.46 6.88 -1.34
C TRP A 54 -9.49 7.99 -1.72
N SER A 55 -8.17 7.77 -1.65
CA SER A 55 -7.21 8.79 -2.10
C SER A 55 -7.38 9.12 -3.58
N LEU A 56 -7.59 8.10 -4.42
CA LEU A 56 -7.74 8.28 -5.86
C LEU A 56 -9.08 8.95 -6.18
N LEU A 57 -10.18 8.43 -5.63
CA LEU A 57 -11.52 8.98 -5.92
C LEU A 57 -11.70 10.42 -5.41
N LEU A 58 -11.04 10.81 -4.32
CA LEU A 58 -11.12 12.17 -3.78
C LEU A 58 -10.17 13.15 -4.47
N THR A 59 -9.12 12.67 -5.14
CA THR A 59 -8.12 13.53 -5.82
C THR A 59 -8.20 13.46 -7.35
N GLY A 60 -9.14 12.68 -7.90
CA GLY A 60 -9.37 12.51 -9.33
C GLY A 60 -8.50 11.47 -10.01
N GLY A 61 -7.75 10.67 -9.25
CA GLY A 61 -6.94 9.56 -9.76
C GLY A 61 -7.77 8.30 -10.05
N THR A 62 -7.08 7.18 -10.32
CA THR A 62 -7.70 5.90 -10.70
C THR A 62 -7.34 4.79 -9.71
N SER A 63 -8.38 4.21 -9.08
CA SER A 63 -8.26 2.98 -8.28
C SER A 63 -8.53 1.77 -9.19
N VAL A 64 -7.52 0.94 -9.42
CA VAL A 64 -7.61 -0.19 -10.36
C VAL A 64 -7.91 -1.47 -9.59
N PHE A 65 -9.07 -2.09 -9.82
CA PHE A 65 -9.39 -3.38 -9.23
C PHE A 65 -8.59 -4.49 -9.93
N ARG A 66 -7.97 -5.33 -9.11
CA ARG A 66 -7.07 -6.40 -9.55
C ARG A 66 -7.57 -7.72 -8.96
N ASP A 67 -7.64 -8.75 -9.80
CA ASP A 67 -8.11 -10.08 -9.39
C ASP A 67 -6.98 -10.91 -8.73
N GLU A 68 -5.72 -10.45 -8.82
CA GLU A 68 -4.60 -11.12 -8.18
C GLU A 68 -4.74 -11.14 -6.66
N SER A 69 -4.56 -12.34 -6.09
CA SER A 69 -4.63 -12.56 -4.64
C SER A 69 -3.35 -12.17 -3.90
N MET A 70 -2.25 -11.94 -4.62
CA MET A 70 -0.94 -11.68 -4.03
C MET A 70 -0.12 -10.71 -4.89
N LEU A 71 0.61 -9.82 -4.22
CA LEU A 71 1.57 -8.92 -4.83
C LEU A 71 2.93 -9.62 -4.93
N THR A 72 3.39 -9.84 -6.16
CA THR A 72 4.70 -10.40 -6.52
C THR A 72 5.45 -9.45 -7.46
N SER A 73 6.74 -9.68 -7.71
CA SER A 73 7.51 -8.90 -8.70
C SER A 73 6.89 -8.95 -10.09
N ASP A 74 6.36 -10.11 -10.50
CA ASP A 74 5.64 -10.23 -11.78
C ASP A 74 4.32 -9.45 -11.82
N SER A 75 3.54 -9.46 -10.73
CA SER A 75 2.31 -8.66 -10.70
C SER A 75 2.61 -7.18 -10.64
N LEU A 76 3.71 -6.78 -10.00
CA LEU A 76 4.21 -5.41 -9.99
C LEU A 76 4.56 -4.94 -11.41
N ARG A 77 5.31 -5.74 -12.16
CA ARG A 77 5.63 -5.45 -13.57
C ARG A 77 4.38 -5.37 -14.44
N ARG A 78 3.41 -6.26 -14.22
CA ARG A 78 2.12 -6.25 -14.94
C ARG A 78 1.30 -4.99 -14.65
N MET A 79 1.12 -4.62 -13.38
CA MET A 79 0.37 -3.41 -13.05
C MET A 79 1.02 -2.14 -13.63
N ILE A 80 2.35 -2.06 -13.62
CA ILE A 80 3.11 -0.97 -14.24
C ILE A 80 2.86 -0.93 -15.75
N ALA A 81 2.93 -2.09 -16.41
CA ALA A 81 2.68 -2.20 -17.85
C ALA A 81 1.24 -1.78 -18.22
N ASP A 82 0.29 -1.98 -17.31
CA ASP A 82 -1.11 -1.57 -17.46
C ASP A 82 -1.34 -0.08 -17.11
N GLY A 83 -0.31 0.63 -16.65
CA GLY A 83 -0.34 2.08 -16.42
C GLY A 83 -0.45 2.52 -14.95
N ASP A 84 -0.40 1.60 -14.00
CA ASP A 84 -0.36 1.95 -12.58
C ASP A 84 1.01 2.56 -12.23
N ASP A 85 1.03 3.71 -11.55
CA ASP A 85 2.25 4.46 -11.24
C ASP A 85 2.60 4.45 -9.75
N SER A 86 1.70 3.91 -8.93
CA SER A 86 1.78 3.94 -7.48
C SER A 86 1.31 2.60 -6.89
N VAL A 87 1.89 2.19 -5.76
CA VAL A 87 1.49 0.98 -5.05
C VAL A 87 1.59 1.15 -3.54
N TRP A 88 0.72 0.49 -2.78
CA TRP A 88 0.86 0.33 -1.33
C TRP A 88 1.22 -1.12 -0.99
N MET A 89 2.17 -1.32 -0.09
CA MET A 89 2.48 -2.64 0.48
C MET A 89 2.95 -2.57 1.94
N THR A 90 2.87 -3.67 2.67
CA THR A 90 3.42 -3.73 4.04
C THR A 90 4.93 -3.56 4.04
N GLY A 91 5.53 -3.17 5.16
CA GLY A 91 6.99 -3.04 5.28
C GLY A 91 7.71 -4.36 4.97
N SER A 92 7.13 -5.46 5.45
CA SER A 92 7.60 -6.82 5.18
C SER A 92 7.52 -7.21 3.69
N HIS A 93 6.43 -6.90 2.99
CA HIS A 93 6.31 -7.16 1.55
C HIS A 93 7.29 -6.33 0.74
N PHE A 94 7.48 -5.07 1.11
CA PHE A 94 8.44 -4.21 0.43
C PHE A 94 9.85 -4.79 0.52
N GLY A 95 10.31 -5.15 1.72
CA GLY A 95 11.63 -5.77 1.91
C GLY A 95 11.79 -7.06 1.10
N MET A 96 10.79 -7.94 1.15
CA MET A 96 10.80 -9.19 0.39
C MET A 96 10.94 -8.96 -1.13
N LEU A 97 10.17 -8.04 -1.71
CA LEU A 97 10.23 -7.76 -3.15
C LEU A 97 11.51 -7.05 -3.57
N VAL A 98 12.07 -6.20 -2.71
CA VAL A 98 13.38 -5.58 -2.95
C VAL A 98 14.49 -6.63 -2.97
N ASP A 99 14.46 -7.59 -2.04
CA ASP A 99 15.43 -8.70 -1.99
C ASP A 99 15.25 -9.67 -3.18
N GLU A 100 14.01 -9.86 -3.65
CA GLU A 100 13.68 -10.71 -4.79
C GLU A 100 14.09 -10.08 -6.12
N ASP A 101 13.63 -8.86 -6.41
CA ASP A 101 13.82 -8.18 -7.69
C ASP A 101 13.60 -6.66 -7.57
N LEU A 102 14.64 -5.94 -7.16
CA LEU A 102 14.62 -4.48 -7.09
C LEU A 102 14.27 -3.80 -8.43
N GLU A 103 14.62 -4.42 -9.56
CA GLU A 103 14.35 -3.87 -10.89
C GLU A 103 12.85 -3.91 -11.25
N ALA A 104 12.02 -4.59 -10.45
CA ALA A 104 10.56 -4.56 -10.61
C ALA A 104 9.95 -3.20 -10.25
N PHE A 105 10.67 -2.34 -9.53
CA PHE A 105 10.18 -1.05 -9.05
C PHE A 105 10.53 0.16 -9.94
N VAL A 106 11.41 -0.01 -10.93
CA VAL A 106 12.10 1.10 -11.63
C VAL A 106 11.15 2.16 -12.22
N GLU A 107 10.01 1.74 -12.76
CA GLU A 107 9.06 2.63 -13.43
C GLU A 107 7.97 3.18 -12.50
N LEU A 108 7.93 2.75 -11.23
CA LEU A 108 6.98 3.31 -10.27
C LEU A 108 7.39 4.72 -9.87
N ARG A 109 6.40 5.60 -9.81
CA ARG A 109 6.59 6.96 -9.27
C ARG A 109 6.54 6.98 -7.75
N GLN A 110 5.81 6.03 -7.17
CA GLN A 110 5.57 6.01 -5.73
C GLN A 110 5.38 4.60 -5.20
N VAL A 111 6.09 4.32 -4.10
CA VAL A 111 5.80 3.19 -3.22
C VAL A 111 5.39 3.75 -1.86
N LEU A 112 4.20 3.39 -1.41
CA LEU A 112 3.74 3.64 -0.05
C LEU A 112 3.95 2.37 0.77
N THR A 113 4.55 2.51 1.94
CA THR A 113 4.78 1.38 2.84
C THR A 113 4.46 1.72 4.29
N GLY A 114 4.08 0.72 5.07
CA GLY A 114 3.71 0.87 6.48
C GLY A 114 3.15 -0.43 7.06
N GLY A 115 2.49 -0.32 8.21
CA GLY A 115 1.93 -1.48 8.93
C GLY A 115 2.89 -2.08 9.96
N GLU A 116 4.19 -2.08 9.66
CA GLU A 116 5.24 -2.55 10.56
C GLU A 116 6.45 -1.60 10.55
N ARG A 117 7.39 -1.82 11.48
CA ARG A 117 8.69 -1.14 11.46
C ARG A 117 9.46 -1.60 10.22
N LEU A 118 9.96 -0.66 9.43
CA LEU A 118 10.87 -0.97 8.32
C LEU A 118 12.17 -1.56 8.84
N SER A 119 12.77 -2.46 8.06
CA SER A 119 14.14 -2.92 8.30
C SER A 119 15.11 -1.73 8.15
N ASP A 120 16.08 -1.67 9.04
CA ASP A 120 17.19 -0.71 9.03
C ASP A 120 18.43 -1.27 8.29
N HIS A 121 18.32 -2.48 7.74
CA HIS A 121 19.40 -3.11 7.00
C HIS A 121 19.61 -2.37 5.67
N PRO A 122 20.81 -1.84 5.38
CA PRO A 122 21.11 -1.35 4.05
C PRO A 122 21.04 -2.53 3.09
N THR A 123 20.14 -2.47 2.11
CA THR A 123 20.06 -3.43 1.00
C THR A 123 21.27 -3.24 0.08
N TYR A 124 22.41 -3.67 0.58
CA TYR A 124 23.61 -3.96 -0.19
C TYR A 124 23.99 -5.39 0.16
N PRO A 125 24.15 -6.29 -0.83
CA PRO A 125 24.85 -7.53 -0.56
C PRO A 125 26.29 -7.15 -0.22
N GLU A 126 26.72 -7.43 1.01
CA GLU A 126 28.14 -7.59 1.26
C GLU A 126 28.63 -8.73 0.34
N GLY A 127 29.42 -8.38 -0.67
CA GLY A 127 30.12 -9.36 -1.51
C GLY A 127 29.58 -9.49 -2.94
N ARG A 128 30.01 -8.57 -3.81
CA ARG A 128 30.43 -8.91 -5.17
C ARG A 128 31.83 -8.31 -5.38
N GLU A 129 32.84 -9.13 -5.08
CA GLU A 129 34.15 -9.06 -5.75
C GLU A 129 34.08 -9.82 -7.08
#